data_AF-A0A522U434-F1
#
_entry.id   AF-A0A522U434-F1
#
_cell.length_a   1.000
_cell.length_b   1.000
_cell.length_c   1.000
_cell.angle_alpha   90.00
_cell.angle_beta   90.00
_cell.angle_gamma   90.00
#
_symmetry.space_group_name_H-M   'P 1'
#
loop_
_entity.id
_entity.type
_entity.pdbx_description
1 polymer ?
#
loop_
_entity_poly.entity_id
_entity_poly.type
_entity_poly.pdbx_seq_one_letter_code
_entity_poly.pdbx_strand_id
1 'polypeptide(L)'
;MKETRVGSGEDVERDKRAEVLTRFLKFAREIAPFKGKKLEEIFANEEQKREFIKNLDIDGFIDLLSGVNGILRDRKKTDWSMDGKTVKLSSVLLGDAYVPPEQEDKPELLEKSLEGAQEMVELKRDIKDIALLLASCINAIHPFADGNGRTSRVIYLLTANDLNEDTIDKLKEALSQYGREKIDPNPGFVQYELDKLVDGEVGLDDLTRNPEGVSYMFASDEYIKGGSRSRIKNNQISEEDKILFHNFFYDHGKRRYFFLALLKFVLDKGLDVRKYIKKFGKRTNINADEVIEDIDQNGMDQIKQNYRNLKKRYVEILIDCMVHPEKEQYKVEHGGKVMSLKDYFQLKIQEEIENCKE
;
A
#
# COMPACT_ATOMS: atom_id res chain seq x y z
N MET A 1 -10.62 -16.79 35.03
CA MET A 1 -10.31 -17.91 34.13
C MET A 1 -10.49 -17.41 32.71
N LYS A 2 -9.41 -17.25 31.93
CA LYS A 2 -9.51 -16.93 30.51
C LYS A 2 -9.96 -18.20 29.80
N GLU A 3 -11.17 -18.21 29.26
CA GLU A 3 -11.61 -19.25 28.34
C GLU A 3 -10.62 -19.31 27.18
N THR A 4 -9.97 -20.45 27.03
CA THR A 4 -9.08 -20.74 25.92
C THR A 4 -9.96 -20.87 24.68
N ARG A 5 -10.14 -19.77 23.94
CA ARG A 5 -10.75 -19.82 22.62
C ARG A 5 -9.92 -20.80 21.79
N VAL A 6 -10.50 -21.94 21.46
CA VAL A 6 -9.95 -22.87 20.47
C VAL A 6 -9.87 -22.07 19.17
N GLY A 7 -8.65 -21.79 18.72
CA GLY A 7 -8.40 -21.02 17.50
C GLY A 7 -9.13 -21.63 16.32
N SER A 8 -9.55 -20.79 15.37
CA SER A 8 -10.20 -21.28 14.15
C SER A 8 -9.24 -22.20 13.38
N GLY A 9 -9.77 -23.02 12.46
CA GLY A 9 -8.93 -23.88 11.62
C GLY A 9 -7.85 -23.09 10.85
N GLU A 10 -8.15 -21.84 10.48
CA GLU A 10 -7.20 -20.94 9.84
C GLU A 10 -6.08 -20.47 10.80
N ASP A 11 -6.38 -20.24 12.07
CA ASP A 11 -5.38 -19.81 13.06
C ASP A 11 -4.37 -20.92 13.35
N VAL A 12 -4.85 -22.15 13.49
CA VAL A 12 -3.99 -23.33 13.64
C VAL A 12 -3.08 -23.51 12.42
N GLU A 13 -3.58 -23.22 11.23
CA GLU A 13 -2.80 -23.30 10.01
C GLU A 13 -1.75 -22.17 9.93
N ARG A 14 -2.08 -20.96 10.36
CA ARG A 14 -1.14 -19.82 10.42
C ARG A 14 0.02 -20.11 11.37
N ASP A 15 -0.25 -20.61 12.57
CA ASP A 15 0.78 -20.93 13.55
C ASP A 15 1.72 -22.04 13.04
N LYS A 16 1.18 -23.07 12.38
CA LYS A 16 1.99 -24.09 11.70
C LYS A 16 2.92 -23.49 10.64
N ARG A 17 2.41 -22.58 9.81
CA ARG A 17 3.23 -21.93 8.76
C ARG A 17 4.30 -21.02 9.34
N ALA A 18 4.03 -20.34 10.46
CA ALA A 18 5.04 -19.59 11.21
C ALA A 18 6.14 -20.52 11.76
N GLU A 19 5.76 -21.69 12.26
CA GLU A 19 6.71 -22.71 12.71
C GLU A 19 7.57 -23.24 11.56
N VAL A 20 6.97 -23.51 10.39
CA VAL A 20 7.71 -23.94 9.19
C VAL A 20 8.73 -22.88 8.77
N LEU A 21 8.34 -21.61 8.71
CA LEU A 21 9.27 -20.53 8.33
C LEU A 21 10.41 -20.41 9.35
N THR A 22 10.12 -20.45 10.65
CA THR A 22 11.17 -20.30 11.67
C THR A 22 12.10 -21.51 11.72
N ARG A 23 11.59 -22.73 11.52
CA ARG A 23 12.43 -23.92 11.30
C ARG A 23 13.27 -23.80 10.03
N PHE A 24 12.69 -23.31 8.94
CA PHE A 24 13.42 -23.04 7.71
C PHE A 24 14.55 -22.04 7.95
N LEU A 25 14.31 -20.91 8.63
CA LEU A 25 15.36 -19.93 8.94
C LEU A 25 16.47 -20.52 9.80
N LYS A 26 16.14 -21.38 10.77
CA LYS A 26 17.15 -22.10 11.58
C LYS A 26 18.00 -23.04 10.74
N PHE A 27 17.41 -23.78 9.82
CA PHE A 27 18.12 -24.68 8.92
C PHE A 27 18.90 -23.93 7.83
N ALA A 28 18.31 -22.86 7.31
CA ALA A 28 18.83 -22.03 6.24
C ALA A 28 19.93 -21.08 6.69
N ARG A 29 20.27 -21.04 7.98
CA ARG A 29 21.46 -20.34 8.51
C ARG A 29 22.70 -20.68 7.70
N GLU A 30 22.85 -21.95 7.33
CA GLU A 30 24.02 -22.46 6.59
C GLU A 30 23.85 -22.41 5.05
N ILE A 31 22.68 -22.02 4.56
CA ILE A 31 22.41 -21.93 3.12
C ILE A 31 22.89 -20.57 2.63
N ALA A 32 23.53 -20.55 1.45
CA ALA A 32 24.11 -19.37 0.84
C ALA A 32 23.33 -18.87 -0.40
N PRO A 33 22.06 -18.41 -0.24
CA PRO A 33 21.20 -18.11 -1.39
C PRO A 33 21.57 -16.81 -2.11
N PHE A 34 22.27 -15.88 -1.46
CA PHE A 34 22.56 -14.55 -2.02
C PHE A 34 24.04 -14.40 -2.34
N LYS A 35 24.41 -14.68 -3.59
CA LYS A 35 25.80 -14.54 -4.10
C LYS A 35 26.83 -15.28 -3.23
N GLY A 36 26.45 -16.44 -2.68
CA GLY A 36 27.33 -17.26 -1.83
C GLY A 36 27.43 -16.81 -0.37
N LYS A 37 26.66 -15.81 0.08
CA LYS A 37 26.56 -15.42 1.49
C LYS A 37 25.44 -16.14 2.20
N LYS A 38 25.73 -16.61 3.42
CA LYS A 38 24.76 -17.29 4.27
C LYS A 38 23.74 -16.35 4.89
N LEU A 39 22.53 -16.84 5.20
CA LEU A 39 21.53 -16.04 5.92
C LEU A 39 22.04 -15.59 7.30
N GLU A 40 22.75 -16.45 8.01
CA GLU A 40 23.33 -16.08 9.32
C GLU A 40 24.37 -14.98 9.19
N GLU A 41 25.16 -14.98 8.12
CA GLU A 41 26.17 -13.96 7.85
C GLU A 41 25.53 -12.64 7.42
N ILE A 42 24.47 -12.68 6.62
CA ILE A 42 23.77 -11.48 6.14
C ILE A 42 23.10 -10.74 7.29
N PHE A 43 22.45 -11.48 8.18
CA PHE A 43 21.62 -10.92 9.25
C PHE A 43 22.30 -10.99 10.63
N ALA A 44 23.62 -11.20 10.71
CA ALA A 44 24.32 -11.33 12.00
C ALA A 44 24.51 -10.00 12.74
N ASN A 45 24.71 -8.89 12.01
CA ASN A 45 24.84 -7.56 12.59
C ASN A 45 24.46 -6.45 11.59
N GLU A 46 24.40 -5.21 12.07
CA GLU A 46 24.01 -4.04 11.25
C GLU A 46 24.91 -3.80 10.04
N GLU A 47 26.22 -3.96 10.18
CA GLU A 47 27.18 -3.74 9.08
C GLU A 47 26.91 -4.71 7.92
N GLN A 48 26.75 -6.00 8.23
CA GLN A 48 26.44 -7.03 7.24
C GLN A 48 25.06 -6.81 6.59
N LYS A 49 24.06 -6.38 7.35
CA LYS A 49 22.73 -6.05 6.82
C LYS A 49 22.79 -4.87 5.85
N ARG A 50 23.54 -3.82 6.18
CA ARG A 50 23.75 -2.68 5.30
C ARG A 50 24.51 -3.08 4.03
N GLU A 51 25.56 -3.88 4.16
CA GLU A 51 26.31 -4.40 3.02
C GLU A 51 25.42 -5.26 2.10
N PHE A 52 24.56 -6.09 2.68
CA PHE A 52 23.59 -6.89 1.94
C PHE A 52 22.61 -6.00 1.15
N ILE A 53 21.94 -5.06 1.81
CA ILE A 53 20.98 -4.14 1.16
C ILE A 53 21.64 -3.36 0.02
N LYS A 54 22.85 -2.83 0.27
CA LYS A 54 23.64 -2.08 -0.72
C LYS A 54 23.94 -2.87 -2.00
N ASN A 55 24.11 -4.18 -1.88
CA ASN A 55 24.50 -5.06 -3.00
C ASN A 55 23.38 -5.98 -3.52
N LEU A 56 22.19 -5.87 -2.93
CA LEU A 56 21.00 -6.60 -3.34
C LEU A 56 20.50 -6.01 -4.66
N ASP A 57 20.31 -6.86 -5.66
CA ASP A 57 19.67 -6.49 -6.92
C ASP A 57 18.17 -6.75 -6.86
N ILE A 58 17.43 -6.21 -7.83
CA ILE A 58 15.97 -6.32 -7.88
C ILE A 58 15.51 -7.78 -7.95
N ASP A 59 16.19 -8.62 -8.74
CA ASP A 59 15.86 -10.05 -8.84
C ASP A 59 16.04 -10.76 -7.50
N GLY A 60 17.17 -10.54 -6.81
CA GLY A 60 17.41 -11.09 -5.48
C GLY A 60 16.41 -10.58 -4.44
N PHE A 61 15.96 -9.33 -4.54
CA PHE A 61 14.92 -8.80 -3.67
C PHE A 61 13.56 -9.45 -3.91
N ILE A 62 13.15 -9.60 -5.18
CA ILE A 62 11.90 -10.28 -5.55
C ILE A 62 11.92 -11.75 -5.12
N ASP A 63 13.05 -12.43 -5.29
CA ASP A 63 13.24 -13.83 -4.86
C ASP A 63 13.14 -13.98 -3.34
N LEU A 64 13.74 -13.05 -2.59
CA LEU A 64 13.60 -13.00 -1.13
C LEU A 64 12.13 -12.86 -0.71
N LEU A 65 11.41 -11.89 -1.28
CA LEU A 65 10.00 -11.66 -0.96
C LEU A 65 9.12 -12.86 -1.34
N SER A 66 9.32 -13.41 -2.54
CA SER A 66 8.54 -14.53 -3.07
C SER A 66 8.81 -15.82 -2.29
N GLY A 67 10.06 -16.03 -1.85
CA GLY A 67 10.42 -17.17 -0.99
C GLY A 67 9.79 -17.10 0.39
N VAL A 68 9.87 -15.93 1.04
CA VAL A 68 9.21 -15.71 2.34
C VAL A 68 7.69 -15.90 2.20
N ASN A 69 7.06 -15.27 1.22
CA ASN A 69 5.62 -15.37 1.00
C ASN A 69 5.18 -16.80 0.64
N GLY A 70 5.96 -17.49 -0.20
CA GLY A 70 5.72 -18.86 -0.62
C GLY A 70 5.68 -19.84 0.55
N ILE A 71 6.64 -19.74 1.48
CA ILE A 71 6.65 -20.54 2.71
C ILE A 71 5.43 -20.21 3.60
N LEU A 72 5.12 -18.93 3.78
CA LEU A 72 3.98 -18.47 4.61
C LEU A 72 2.60 -18.84 4.05
N ARG A 73 2.53 -19.23 2.77
CA ARG A 73 1.31 -19.65 2.08
C ARG A 73 1.30 -21.13 1.73
N ASP A 74 2.30 -21.89 2.15
CA ASP A 74 2.47 -23.31 1.79
C ASP A 74 2.40 -23.55 0.27
N ARG A 75 3.06 -22.68 -0.50
CA ARG A 75 3.14 -22.77 -1.96
C ARG A 75 4.35 -23.62 -2.36
N LYS A 76 4.20 -24.39 -3.44
CA LYS A 76 5.35 -25.08 -4.05
C LYS A 76 6.31 -24.05 -4.62
N LYS A 77 7.61 -24.35 -4.60
CA LYS A 77 8.66 -23.44 -5.10
C LYS A 77 8.44 -23.00 -6.56
N THR A 78 7.86 -23.86 -7.40
CA THR A 78 7.50 -23.55 -8.79
C THR A 78 6.44 -22.45 -8.92
N ASP A 79 5.70 -22.19 -7.84
CA ASP A 79 4.57 -21.27 -7.80
C ASP A 79 4.93 -20.00 -6.99
N TRP A 80 6.21 -19.82 -6.64
CA TRP A 80 6.69 -18.64 -5.93
C TRP A 80 6.84 -17.49 -6.91
N SER A 81 5.82 -16.64 -6.96
CA SER A 81 5.80 -15.42 -7.77
C SER A 81 4.81 -14.41 -7.21
N MET A 82 4.91 -13.17 -7.67
CA MET A 82 3.89 -12.15 -7.41
C MET A 82 2.55 -12.55 -8.07
N ASP A 83 1.48 -12.59 -7.28
CA ASP A 83 0.13 -12.99 -7.73
C ASP A 83 -0.99 -12.05 -7.22
N GLY A 84 -0.64 -10.84 -6.76
CA GLY A 84 -1.57 -9.90 -6.13
C GLY A 84 -2.51 -9.13 -7.06
N LYS A 85 -2.78 -9.61 -8.29
CA LYS A 85 -3.58 -8.88 -9.31
C LYS A 85 -5.02 -8.57 -8.86
N THR A 86 -5.60 -9.42 -8.02
CA THR A 86 -7.03 -9.34 -7.65
C THR A 86 -7.28 -8.81 -6.23
N VAL A 87 -6.25 -8.29 -5.56
CA VAL A 87 -6.39 -7.94 -4.13
C VAL A 87 -7.12 -6.62 -3.94
N LYS A 88 -8.09 -6.64 -3.02
CA LYS A 88 -8.73 -5.46 -2.45
C LYS A 88 -8.59 -5.54 -0.93
N LEU A 89 -8.10 -4.47 -0.30
CA LEU A 89 -8.00 -4.41 1.16
C LEU A 89 -9.19 -3.66 1.72
N SER A 90 -10.05 -4.33 2.49
CA SER A 90 -11.05 -3.64 3.30
C SER A 90 -10.39 -3.12 4.59
N SER A 91 -10.31 -1.80 4.77
CA SER A 91 -9.98 -1.23 6.08
C SER A 91 -11.26 -1.16 6.92
N VAL A 92 -11.27 -1.87 8.06
CA VAL A 92 -12.42 -1.92 8.98
C VAL A 92 -12.56 -0.63 9.80
N LEU A 93 -11.48 0.16 9.94
CA LEU A 93 -11.47 1.31 10.85
C LEU A 93 -11.98 2.63 10.23
N LEU A 94 -11.94 2.83 8.91
CA LEU A 94 -12.30 4.13 8.29
C LEU A 94 -13.06 4.05 6.95
N GLY A 95 -13.67 2.91 6.61
CA GLY A 95 -14.69 2.83 5.55
C GLY A 95 -14.21 2.86 4.09
N ASP A 96 -12.96 3.22 3.82
CA ASP A 96 -12.38 3.16 2.48
C ASP A 96 -11.50 1.92 2.32
N ALA A 97 -11.83 1.06 1.36
CA ALA A 97 -11.03 -0.10 1.00
C ALA A 97 -9.76 0.30 0.20
N TYR A 98 -8.57 0.25 0.78
CA TYR A 98 -7.36 0.51 0.00
C TYR A 98 -7.26 -0.48 -1.18
N VAL A 99 -7.14 0.06 -2.38
CA VAL A 99 -6.81 -0.73 -3.57
C VAL A 99 -5.33 -0.53 -3.88
N PRO A 100 -4.53 -1.58 -4.05
CA PRO A 100 -3.11 -1.44 -4.36
C PRO A 100 -2.88 -0.99 -5.83
N PRO A 101 -1.64 -0.64 -6.20
CA PRO A 101 -1.24 -0.44 -7.59
C PRO A 101 -1.55 -1.66 -8.48
N GLU A 102 -1.65 -1.42 -9.79
CA GLU A 102 -1.86 -2.48 -10.78
C GLU A 102 -0.69 -3.46 -10.81
N GLN A 103 -0.95 -4.70 -11.26
CA GLN A 103 0.05 -5.77 -11.23
C GLN A 103 1.30 -5.41 -12.04
N GLU A 104 1.14 -4.67 -13.13
CA GLU A 104 2.20 -4.25 -14.04
C GLU A 104 3.13 -3.18 -13.43
N ASP A 105 2.65 -2.38 -12.46
CA ASP A 105 3.43 -1.34 -11.79
C ASP A 105 4.25 -1.88 -10.61
N LYS A 106 3.90 -3.06 -10.08
CA LYS A 106 4.51 -3.60 -8.85
C LYS A 106 6.01 -3.87 -8.93
N PRO A 107 6.58 -4.44 -10.02
CA PRO A 107 8.01 -4.65 -10.13
C PRO A 107 8.80 -3.34 -10.00
N GLU A 108 8.38 -2.29 -10.72
CA GLU A 108 9.03 -0.97 -10.67
C GLU A 108 8.91 -0.34 -9.27
N LEU A 109 7.76 -0.49 -8.60
CA LEU A 109 7.60 0.04 -7.25
C LEU A 109 8.44 -0.70 -6.21
N LEU A 110 8.63 -2.02 -6.38
CA LEU A 110 9.56 -2.79 -5.54
C LEU A 110 11.00 -2.36 -5.78
N GLU A 111 11.39 -2.12 -7.03
CA GLU A 111 12.70 -1.56 -7.39
C GLU A 111 12.92 -0.21 -6.71
N LYS A 112 11.99 0.73 -6.84
CA LYS A 112 12.05 2.04 -6.14
C LYS A 112 12.17 1.90 -4.63
N SER A 113 11.49 0.92 -4.02
CA SER A 113 11.61 0.68 -2.57
C SER A 113 12.99 0.16 -2.17
N LEU A 114 13.63 -0.66 -3.02
CA LEU A 114 14.99 -1.14 -2.81
C LEU A 114 16.01 -0.02 -3.02
N GLU A 115 15.86 0.77 -4.09
CA GLU A 115 16.70 1.95 -4.36
C GLU A 115 16.63 2.95 -3.19
N GLY A 116 15.43 3.24 -2.68
CA GLY A 116 15.27 4.09 -1.49
C GLY A 116 15.96 3.50 -0.26
N ALA A 117 15.90 2.19 -0.05
CA ALA A 117 16.61 1.54 1.06
C ALA A 117 18.13 1.62 0.88
N GLN A 118 18.64 1.46 -0.34
CA GLN A 118 20.06 1.61 -0.68
C GLN A 118 20.54 3.04 -0.45
N GLU A 119 19.76 4.04 -0.86
CA GLU A 119 20.05 5.44 -0.58
C GLU A 119 20.09 5.71 0.93
N MET A 120 19.13 5.19 1.70
CA MET A 120 19.14 5.32 3.16
C MET A 120 20.36 4.65 3.82
N VAL A 121 20.90 3.59 3.23
CA VAL A 121 22.19 3.00 3.65
C VAL A 121 23.34 3.99 3.44
N GLU A 122 23.44 4.60 2.25
CA GLU A 122 24.49 5.60 1.95
C GLU A 122 24.36 6.85 2.84
N LEU A 123 23.13 7.29 3.12
CA LEU A 123 22.82 8.39 4.04
C LEU A 123 22.99 8.02 5.52
N LYS A 124 23.39 6.77 5.83
CA LYS A 124 23.58 6.25 7.19
C LYS A 124 22.35 6.44 8.10
N ARG A 125 21.15 6.30 7.53
CA ARG A 125 19.90 6.34 8.31
C ARG A 125 19.79 5.12 9.23
N ASP A 126 18.99 5.23 10.29
CA ASP A 126 18.74 4.14 11.23
C ASP A 126 18.25 2.89 10.50
N ILE A 127 18.79 1.72 10.84
CA ILE A 127 18.42 0.45 10.19
C ILE A 127 16.94 0.09 10.38
N LYS A 128 16.31 0.54 11.48
CA LYS A 128 14.88 0.39 11.73
C LYS A 128 14.02 1.26 10.81
N ASP A 129 14.51 2.43 10.42
CA ASP A 129 13.84 3.27 9.42
C ASP A 129 13.87 2.59 8.04
N ILE A 130 15.01 1.97 7.69
CA ILE A 130 15.16 1.18 6.46
C ILE A 130 14.23 -0.04 6.48
N ALA A 131 14.18 -0.75 7.62
CA ALA A 131 13.26 -1.87 7.83
C ALA A 131 11.79 -1.44 7.68
N LEU A 132 11.43 -0.27 8.21
CA LEU A 132 10.09 0.29 8.10
C LEU A 132 9.74 0.67 6.66
N LEU A 133 10.67 1.26 5.90
CA LEU A 133 10.48 1.55 4.47
C LEU A 133 10.15 0.27 3.70
N LEU A 134 11.02 -0.74 3.76
CA LEU A 134 10.85 -1.98 3.01
C LEU A 134 9.54 -2.69 3.39
N ALA A 135 9.24 -2.78 4.68
CA ALA A 135 8.05 -3.47 5.18
C ALA A 135 6.75 -2.74 4.81
N SER A 136 6.71 -1.41 4.94
CA SER A 136 5.52 -0.61 4.59
C SER A 136 5.27 -0.61 3.08
N CYS A 137 6.32 -0.61 2.25
CA CYS A 137 6.20 -0.73 0.80
C CYS A 137 5.59 -2.07 0.38
N ILE A 138 5.95 -3.19 1.02
CA ILE A 138 5.32 -4.49 0.74
C ILE A 138 3.80 -4.43 1.00
N ASN A 139 3.37 -3.77 2.08
CA ASN A 139 1.96 -3.62 2.40
C ASN A 139 1.22 -2.69 1.41
N ALA A 140 1.85 -1.58 1.00
CA ALA A 140 1.29 -0.63 0.02
C ALA A 140 1.20 -1.23 -1.40
N ILE A 141 2.28 -1.82 -1.89
CA ILE A 141 2.37 -2.39 -3.24
C ILE A 141 1.49 -3.65 -3.36
N HIS A 142 1.40 -4.42 -2.27
CA HIS A 142 0.59 -5.62 -2.19
C HIS A 142 0.92 -6.66 -3.30
N PRO A 143 2.18 -7.11 -3.42
CA PRO A 143 2.64 -7.98 -4.50
C PRO A 143 1.98 -9.35 -4.57
N PHE A 144 1.47 -9.87 -3.45
CA PHE A 144 0.90 -11.21 -3.36
C PHE A 144 -0.62 -11.20 -3.15
N ALA A 145 -1.31 -12.28 -3.52
CA ALA A 145 -2.76 -12.42 -3.31
C ALA A 145 -3.15 -12.51 -1.82
N ASP A 146 -2.23 -13.02 -0.98
CA ASP A 146 -2.36 -13.12 0.47
C ASP A 146 -0.95 -13.05 1.10
N GLY A 147 -0.89 -12.80 2.40
CA GLY A 147 0.33 -12.92 3.18
C GLY A 147 1.24 -11.70 3.13
N ASN A 148 0.86 -10.60 2.47
CA ASN A 148 1.66 -9.36 2.43
C ASN A 148 1.97 -8.83 3.84
N GLY A 149 0.96 -8.77 4.71
CA GLY A 149 1.16 -8.37 6.11
C GLY A 149 2.11 -9.28 6.89
N ARG A 150 2.11 -10.60 6.65
CA ARG A 150 3.06 -11.52 7.30
C ARG A 150 4.46 -11.37 6.72
N THR A 151 4.54 -11.24 5.39
CA THR A 151 5.80 -11.04 4.64
C THR A 151 6.48 -9.76 5.09
N SER A 152 5.75 -8.64 5.19
CA SER A 152 6.29 -7.35 5.65
C SER A 152 6.86 -7.43 7.07
N ARG A 153 6.19 -8.14 7.99
CA ARG A 153 6.70 -8.33 9.36
C ARG A 153 7.99 -9.16 9.41
N VAL A 154 8.12 -10.19 8.57
CA VAL A 154 9.38 -10.94 8.44
C VAL A 154 10.50 -10.04 7.96
N ILE A 155 10.27 -9.31 6.86
CA ILE A 155 11.27 -8.41 6.27
C ILE A 155 11.68 -7.33 7.27
N TYR A 156 10.72 -6.74 7.99
CA TYR A 156 11.03 -5.81 9.06
C TYR A 156 11.94 -6.43 10.12
N LEU A 157 11.55 -7.58 10.68
CA LEU A 157 12.25 -8.17 11.82
C LEU A 157 13.66 -8.63 11.46
N LEU A 158 13.85 -9.22 10.28
CA LEU A 158 15.17 -9.61 9.77
C LEU A 158 16.07 -8.40 9.50
N THR A 159 15.51 -7.29 9.04
CA THR A 159 16.28 -6.06 8.77
C THR A 159 16.60 -5.31 10.07
N ALA A 160 15.64 -5.20 10.99
CA ALA A 160 15.76 -4.40 12.21
C ALA A 160 16.53 -5.10 13.34
N ASN A 161 16.66 -6.43 13.32
CA ASN A 161 17.27 -7.21 14.41
C ASN A 161 18.31 -8.18 13.86
N ASP A 162 19.16 -8.70 14.74
CA ASP A 162 20.14 -9.73 14.38
C ASP A 162 19.48 -11.10 14.41
N LEU A 163 19.88 -12.01 13.51
CA LEU A 163 19.30 -13.35 13.40
C LEU A 163 19.79 -14.28 14.53
N ASN A 164 19.13 -14.19 15.68
CA ASN A 164 19.37 -15.00 16.86
C ASN A 164 18.07 -15.67 17.35
N GLU A 165 18.14 -16.43 18.45
CA GLU A 165 16.94 -17.12 18.97
C GLU A 165 15.83 -16.14 19.42
N ASP A 166 16.18 -14.99 19.99
CA ASP A 166 15.21 -13.94 20.39
C ASP A 166 14.45 -13.39 19.18
N THR A 167 15.15 -13.08 18.09
CA THR A 167 14.53 -12.65 16.82
C THR A 167 13.65 -13.76 16.22
N ILE A 168 14.04 -15.03 16.34
CA ILE A 168 13.22 -16.15 15.89
C ILE A 168 11.93 -16.26 16.71
N ASP A 169 11.98 -16.06 18.02
CA ASP A 169 10.78 -16.10 18.86
C ASP A 169 9.88 -14.88 18.60
N LYS A 170 10.45 -13.69 18.40
CA LYS A 170 9.70 -12.51 17.91
C LYS A 170 9.02 -12.75 16.57
N LEU A 171 9.68 -13.45 15.64
CA LEU A 171 9.09 -13.84 14.36
C LEU A 171 7.89 -14.76 14.55
N LYS A 172 7.95 -15.74 15.45
CA LYS A 172 6.79 -16.60 15.75
C LYS A 172 5.61 -15.77 16.24
N GLU A 173 5.84 -14.87 17.19
CA GLU A 173 4.80 -14.00 17.72
C GLU A 173 4.20 -13.11 16.63
N ALA A 174 5.05 -12.46 15.83
CA ALA A 174 4.63 -11.57 14.75
C ALA A 174 3.91 -12.28 13.60
N LEU A 175 4.04 -13.61 13.47
CA LEU A 175 3.38 -14.40 12.43
C LEU A 175 2.09 -15.09 12.91
N SER A 176 1.84 -15.08 14.22
CA SER A 176 0.60 -15.58 14.82
C SER A 176 -0.61 -14.73 14.44
N GLN A 177 -1.80 -15.19 14.86
CA GLN A 177 -3.05 -14.42 14.72
C GLN A 177 -3.00 -13.03 15.38
N TYR A 178 -2.18 -12.86 16.44
CA TYR A 178 -1.98 -11.60 17.16
C TYR A 178 -0.77 -10.81 16.62
N GLY A 179 -0.22 -11.21 15.48
CA GLY A 179 1.03 -10.65 14.97
C GLY A 179 0.99 -9.14 14.71
N ARG A 180 -0.19 -8.59 14.38
CA ARG A 180 -0.38 -7.14 14.19
C ARG A 180 -0.23 -6.36 15.50
N GLU A 181 -0.55 -6.97 16.63
CA GLU A 181 -0.38 -6.37 17.97
C GLU A 181 1.10 -6.32 18.40
N LYS A 182 1.98 -7.00 17.67
CA LYS A 182 3.43 -7.02 17.95
C LYS A 182 4.16 -6.01 17.09
N ILE A 183 3.80 -5.97 15.81
CA ILE A 183 4.35 -5.06 14.83
C ILE A 183 3.41 -4.98 13.64
N ASP A 184 3.02 -3.77 13.23
CA ASP A 184 2.22 -3.58 12.03
C ASP A 184 2.75 -2.40 11.20
N PRO A 185 3.63 -2.64 10.22
CA PRO A 185 4.15 -1.58 9.34
C PRO A 185 3.10 -1.24 8.27
N ASN A 186 1.88 -0.90 8.69
CA ASN A 186 0.74 -0.68 7.81
C ASN A 186 0.63 0.81 7.45
N PRO A 187 0.88 1.20 6.18
CA PRO A 187 0.79 2.60 5.76
C PRO A 187 -0.63 3.17 5.87
N GLY A 188 -1.64 2.32 6.09
CA GLY A 188 -3.00 2.73 6.46
C GLY A 188 -3.07 3.68 7.66
N PHE A 189 -2.10 3.61 8.57
CA PHE A 189 -2.04 4.51 9.74
C PHE A 189 -1.72 5.97 9.41
N VAL A 190 -1.14 6.22 8.23
CA VAL A 190 -0.83 7.57 7.72
C VAL A 190 -1.44 7.80 6.34
N GLN A 191 -2.48 7.04 6.00
CA GLN A 191 -3.13 7.13 4.69
C GLN A 191 -3.67 8.53 4.43
N TYR A 192 -4.24 9.18 5.45
CA TYR A 192 -4.81 10.52 5.32
C TYR A 192 -3.76 11.56 4.91
N GLU A 193 -2.59 11.53 5.53
CA GLU A 193 -1.48 12.45 5.26
C GLU A 193 -0.90 12.19 3.86
N LEU A 194 -0.73 10.92 3.47
CA LEU A 194 -0.28 10.54 2.13
C LEU A 194 -1.29 10.98 1.06
N ASP A 195 -2.58 10.75 1.32
CA ASP A 195 -3.66 11.11 0.41
C ASP A 195 -3.79 12.64 0.24
N LYS A 196 -3.47 13.44 1.27
CA LYS A 196 -3.40 14.91 1.15
C LYS A 196 -2.30 15.37 0.20
N LEU A 197 -1.17 14.67 0.17
CA LEU A 197 -0.07 15.00 -0.74
C LEU A 197 -0.49 14.73 -2.19
N VAL A 198 -1.19 13.60 -2.43
CA VAL A 198 -1.78 13.30 -3.73
C VAL A 198 -2.83 14.34 -4.13
N ASP A 199 -3.71 14.75 -3.22
CA ASP A 199 -4.71 15.80 -3.45
C ASP A 199 -4.07 17.12 -3.90
N GLY A 200 -2.99 17.53 -3.22
CA GLY A 200 -2.22 18.73 -3.57
C GLY A 200 -1.63 18.67 -4.97
N GLU A 201 -1.05 17.53 -5.37
CA GLU A 201 -0.50 17.34 -6.73
C GLU A 201 -1.58 17.39 -7.81
N VAL A 202 -2.77 16.85 -7.53
CA VAL A 202 -3.94 16.93 -8.43
C VAL A 202 -4.49 18.35 -8.52
N GLY A 203 -4.23 19.20 -7.52
CA GLY A 203 -4.74 20.56 -7.44
C GLY A 203 -6.13 20.63 -6.80
N LEU A 204 -6.49 19.66 -5.96
CA LEU A 204 -7.78 19.64 -5.27
C LEU A 204 -7.96 20.88 -4.38
N ASP A 205 -6.92 21.23 -3.62
CA ASP A 205 -6.90 22.36 -2.69
C ASP A 205 -6.39 23.67 -3.30
N ASP A 206 -6.00 23.64 -4.58
CA ASP A 206 -5.48 24.81 -5.30
C ASP A 206 -6.63 25.55 -6.01
N LEU A 207 -7.10 26.66 -5.45
CA LEU A 207 -8.18 27.47 -6.04
C LEU A 207 -7.82 28.12 -7.39
N THR A 208 -6.54 28.17 -7.77
CA THR A 208 -6.17 28.61 -9.12
C THR A 208 -6.40 27.50 -10.16
N ARG A 209 -6.26 26.23 -9.77
CA ARG A 209 -6.52 25.06 -10.62
C ARG A 209 -7.95 24.53 -10.49
N ASN A 210 -8.54 24.61 -9.31
CA ASN A 210 -9.88 24.16 -8.95
C ASN A 210 -10.73 25.35 -8.43
N PRO A 211 -11.04 26.35 -9.28
CA PRO A 211 -11.69 27.60 -8.85
C PRO A 211 -13.10 27.41 -8.30
N GLU A 212 -13.78 26.31 -8.66
CA GLU A 212 -15.14 26.00 -8.20
C GLU A 212 -15.15 25.22 -6.86
N GLY A 213 -13.96 24.91 -6.30
CA GLY A 213 -13.80 24.21 -5.04
C GLY A 213 -14.40 22.80 -5.05
N VAL A 214 -14.25 22.09 -6.17
CA VAL A 214 -14.73 20.71 -6.31
C VAL A 214 -14.03 19.86 -5.25
N SER A 215 -14.82 19.25 -4.37
CA SER A 215 -14.31 18.49 -3.21
C SER A 215 -14.78 17.04 -3.20
N TYR A 216 -15.63 16.66 -4.15
CA TYR A 216 -16.18 15.31 -4.22
C TYR A 216 -16.71 14.99 -5.62
N MET A 217 -17.04 13.72 -5.86
CA MET A 217 -17.89 13.31 -6.99
C MET A 217 -19.20 12.69 -6.53
N PHE A 218 -20.23 12.88 -7.34
CA PHE A 218 -21.48 12.16 -7.25
C PHE A 218 -21.84 11.54 -8.61
N ALA A 219 -22.59 10.45 -8.56
CA ALA A 219 -23.30 9.87 -9.68
C ALA A 219 -24.78 9.80 -9.29
N SER A 220 -25.69 9.82 -10.25
CA SER A 220 -27.13 9.82 -9.99
C SER A 220 -27.60 8.54 -9.28
N ASP A 221 -28.44 8.63 -8.24
CA ASP A 221 -28.91 7.47 -7.46
C ASP A 221 -29.86 6.52 -8.23
N GLU A 222 -30.23 6.83 -9.47
CA GLU A 222 -31.17 6.03 -10.28
C GLU A 222 -30.64 4.65 -10.71
N TYR A 223 -29.40 4.30 -10.39
CA TYR A 223 -28.85 2.95 -10.60
C TYR A 223 -29.44 1.88 -9.66
N ILE A 224 -30.29 2.29 -8.70
CA ILE A 224 -30.87 1.41 -7.69
C ILE A 224 -32.13 0.71 -8.23
N LYS A 225 -31.93 -0.43 -8.91
CA LYS A 225 -32.74 -1.67 -8.85
C LYS A 225 -32.67 -2.44 -10.17
N GLY A 226 -31.76 -3.43 -10.21
CA GLY A 226 -31.88 -4.56 -11.12
C GLY A 226 -30.91 -4.56 -12.31
N GLY A 227 -29.73 -5.16 -12.12
CA GLY A 227 -29.01 -5.89 -13.17
C GLY A 227 -28.19 -5.07 -14.16
N SER A 228 -26.86 -5.10 -13.96
CA SER A 228 -25.79 -5.24 -14.97
C SER A 228 -25.75 -4.38 -16.24
N ARG A 229 -26.59 -3.36 -16.41
CA ARG A 229 -26.53 -2.44 -17.57
C ARG A 229 -26.14 -1.05 -17.11
N SER A 230 -25.04 -0.54 -17.66
CA SER A 230 -24.73 0.88 -17.51
C SER A 230 -25.79 1.71 -18.21
N ARG A 231 -26.32 2.73 -17.54
CA ARG A 231 -27.22 3.74 -18.14
C ARG A 231 -26.45 4.86 -18.86
N ILE A 232 -25.11 4.83 -18.84
CA ILE A 232 -24.28 5.71 -19.68
C ILE A 232 -24.65 5.46 -21.15
N LYS A 233 -25.38 6.41 -21.75
CA LYS A 233 -25.88 6.31 -23.12
C LYS A 233 -24.80 6.55 -24.18
N ASN A 234 -23.58 6.86 -23.73
CA ASN A 234 -22.45 7.13 -24.59
C ASN A 234 -22.02 5.87 -25.37
N ASN A 235 -22.28 5.84 -26.68
CA ASN A 235 -21.91 4.73 -27.55
C ASN A 235 -20.44 4.77 -28.01
N GLN A 236 -19.68 5.80 -27.63
CA GLN A 236 -18.26 5.95 -27.94
C GLN A 236 -17.35 5.30 -26.88
N ILE A 237 -17.93 4.72 -25.83
CA ILE A 237 -17.22 4.01 -24.75
C ILE A 237 -17.69 2.56 -24.73
N SER A 238 -16.76 1.62 -24.54
CA SER A 238 -17.08 0.20 -24.42
C SER A 238 -18.03 -0.10 -23.25
N GLU A 239 -18.90 -1.10 -23.38
CA GLU A 239 -19.78 -1.53 -22.27
C GLU A 239 -18.98 -2.05 -21.07
N GLU A 240 -17.81 -2.65 -21.32
CA GLU A 240 -16.88 -3.12 -20.30
C GLU A 240 -16.36 -1.97 -19.44
N ASP A 241 -15.94 -0.86 -20.05
CA ASP A 241 -15.48 0.32 -19.33
C ASP A 241 -16.61 1.05 -18.61
N LYS A 242 -17.82 1.04 -19.17
CA LYS A 242 -18.99 1.57 -18.48
C LYS A 242 -19.33 0.76 -17.21
N ILE A 243 -19.19 -0.57 -17.26
CA ILE A 243 -19.36 -1.44 -16.09
C ILE A 243 -18.23 -1.23 -15.09
N LEU A 244 -16.99 -1.10 -15.57
CA LEU A 244 -15.84 -0.82 -14.72
C LEU A 244 -16.00 0.53 -13.99
N PHE A 245 -16.42 1.56 -14.71
CA PHE A 245 -16.76 2.88 -14.17
C PHE A 245 -17.78 2.74 -13.04
N HIS A 246 -18.92 2.08 -13.30
CA HIS A 246 -19.92 1.81 -12.27
C HIS A 246 -19.29 1.16 -11.03
N ASN A 247 -18.45 0.14 -11.20
CA ASN A 247 -17.78 -0.52 -10.08
C ASN A 247 -16.85 0.41 -9.30
N PHE A 248 -16.23 1.41 -9.93
CA PHE A 248 -15.41 2.41 -9.26
C PHE A 248 -16.23 3.37 -8.36
N PHE A 249 -17.50 3.62 -8.67
CA PHE A 249 -18.37 4.47 -7.84
C PHE A 249 -18.81 3.81 -6.55
N TYR A 250 -19.20 2.53 -6.65
CA TYR A 250 -19.79 1.79 -5.54
C TYR A 250 -18.77 1.15 -4.60
N ASP A 251 -17.55 0.93 -5.10
CA ASP A 251 -16.45 0.48 -4.26
C ASP A 251 -15.85 1.69 -3.52
N HIS A 252 -16.26 1.90 -2.27
CA HIS A 252 -15.83 3.02 -1.41
C HIS A 252 -14.32 3.23 -1.46
N GLY A 253 -13.57 2.13 -1.48
CA GLY A 253 -12.12 2.14 -1.58
C GLY A 253 -11.51 2.68 -2.86
N LYS A 254 -12.24 2.55 -3.96
CA LYS A 254 -11.80 3.05 -5.27
C LYS A 254 -12.31 4.45 -5.54
N ARG A 255 -13.36 4.87 -4.84
CA ARG A 255 -14.07 6.13 -5.05
C ARG A 255 -13.13 7.33 -4.97
N ARG A 256 -12.26 7.43 -3.96
CA ARG A 256 -11.38 8.60 -3.79
C ARG A 256 -10.41 8.79 -4.97
N TYR A 257 -9.62 7.78 -5.30
CA TYR A 257 -8.66 7.86 -6.39
C TYR A 257 -9.33 7.96 -7.76
N PHE A 258 -10.50 7.36 -7.93
CA PHE A 258 -11.29 7.52 -9.14
C PHE A 258 -11.81 8.96 -9.27
N PHE A 259 -12.27 9.57 -8.19
CA PHE A 259 -12.64 10.99 -8.15
C PHE A 259 -11.47 11.88 -8.55
N LEU A 260 -10.29 11.67 -7.95
CA LEU A 260 -9.10 12.45 -8.27
C LEU A 260 -8.68 12.28 -9.74
N ALA A 261 -8.78 11.06 -10.28
CA ALA A 261 -8.49 10.79 -11.69
C ALA A 261 -9.45 11.52 -12.64
N LEU A 262 -10.74 11.54 -12.31
CA LEU A 262 -11.78 12.26 -13.05
C LEU A 262 -11.56 13.78 -12.97
N LEU A 263 -11.33 14.31 -11.76
CA LEU A 263 -11.06 15.73 -11.56
C LEU A 263 -9.82 16.15 -12.35
N LYS A 264 -8.72 15.40 -12.22
CA LYS A 264 -7.48 15.65 -12.96
C LYS A 264 -7.74 15.68 -14.47
N PHE A 265 -8.51 14.73 -15.00
CA PHE A 265 -8.87 14.72 -16.42
C PHE A 265 -9.62 15.98 -16.85
N VAL A 266 -10.65 16.39 -16.09
CA VAL A 266 -11.45 17.58 -16.41
C VAL A 266 -10.60 18.85 -16.36
N LEU A 267 -9.74 18.98 -15.34
CA LEU A 267 -8.82 20.12 -15.19
C LEU A 267 -7.78 20.16 -16.31
N ASP A 268 -7.10 19.05 -16.61
CA ASP A 268 -6.02 18.98 -17.60
C ASP A 268 -6.53 19.17 -19.04
N LYS A 269 -7.77 18.77 -19.33
CA LYS A 269 -8.40 18.99 -20.64
C LYS A 269 -8.96 20.40 -20.83
N GLY A 270 -8.97 21.23 -19.79
CA GLY A 270 -9.59 22.55 -19.84
C GLY A 270 -11.08 22.49 -20.15
N LEU A 271 -11.76 21.41 -19.77
CA LEU A 271 -13.21 21.31 -19.91
C LEU A 271 -13.86 22.34 -18.97
N ASP A 272 -15.00 22.91 -19.38
CA ASP A 272 -15.75 23.80 -18.50
C ASP A 272 -16.32 23.02 -17.31
N VAL A 273 -15.60 23.05 -16.19
CA VAL A 273 -15.98 22.40 -14.93
C VAL A 273 -17.40 22.77 -14.52
N ARG A 274 -17.87 23.99 -14.83
CA ARG A 274 -19.20 24.46 -14.45
C ARG A 274 -20.33 23.64 -15.07
N LYS A 275 -20.07 23.00 -16.21
CA LYS A 275 -21.01 22.08 -16.86
C LYS A 275 -21.31 20.87 -15.98
N TYR A 276 -20.32 20.41 -15.21
CA TYR A 276 -20.35 19.13 -14.51
C TYR A 276 -20.59 19.27 -13.01
N ILE A 277 -20.62 20.48 -12.44
CA ILE A 277 -20.73 20.62 -10.98
C ILE A 277 -22.18 20.70 -10.50
N LYS A 278 -22.44 20.09 -9.34
CA LYS A 278 -23.63 20.35 -8.54
C LYS A 278 -23.23 20.78 -7.13
N LYS A 279 -23.90 21.81 -6.63
CA LYS A 279 -23.67 22.36 -5.29
C LYS A 279 -24.65 21.74 -4.30
N PHE A 280 -24.12 21.14 -3.24
CA PHE A 280 -24.87 20.54 -2.14
C PHE A 280 -24.46 21.22 -0.83
N GLY A 281 -25.15 22.30 -0.49
CA GLY A 281 -24.79 23.13 0.65
C GLY A 281 -23.39 23.73 0.47
N LYS A 282 -22.45 23.35 1.35
CA LYS A 282 -21.05 23.81 1.31
C LYS A 282 -20.14 22.99 0.39
N ARG A 283 -20.64 21.91 -0.21
CA ARG A 283 -19.83 21.02 -1.08
C ARG A 283 -20.14 21.30 -2.54
N THR A 284 -19.09 21.41 -3.35
CA THR A 284 -19.19 21.36 -4.81
C THR A 284 -18.78 19.96 -5.25
N ASN A 285 -19.67 19.25 -5.92
CA ASN A 285 -19.41 17.90 -6.40
C ASN A 285 -19.37 17.89 -7.93
N ILE A 286 -18.48 17.10 -8.51
CA ILE A 286 -18.49 16.80 -9.94
C ILE A 286 -19.47 15.66 -10.24
N ASN A 287 -20.32 15.83 -11.25
CA ASN A 287 -21.22 14.83 -11.77
C ASN A 287 -20.46 13.93 -12.73
N ALA A 288 -20.15 12.73 -12.27
CA ALA A 288 -19.37 11.84 -13.08
C ALA A 288 -20.14 11.28 -14.27
N ASP A 289 -21.46 11.09 -14.16
CA ASP A 289 -22.30 10.63 -15.28
C ASP A 289 -22.21 11.63 -16.46
N GLU A 290 -22.34 12.93 -16.18
CA GLU A 290 -22.26 13.98 -17.20
C GLU A 290 -20.87 14.05 -17.83
N VAL A 291 -19.79 13.91 -17.05
CA VAL A 291 -18.42 13.85 -17.63
C VAL A 291 -18.29 12.65 -18.57
N ILE A 292 -18.78 11.47 -18.17
CA ILE A 292 -18.66 10.28 -19.02
C ILE A 292 -19.54 10.36 -20.26
N GLU A 293 -20.69 11.03 -20.19
CA GLU A 293 -21.54 11.27 -21.37
C GLU A 293 -20.86 12.13 -22.45
N ASP A 294 -19.88 12.95 -22.08
CA ASP A 294 -19.22 13.91 -22.96
C ASP A 294 -17.84 13.51 -23.48
N ILE A 295 -17.30 12.35 -23.09
CA ILE A 295 -15.96 11.90 -23.51
C ILE A 295 -16.03 10.71 -24.46
N ASP A 296 -14.99 10.47 -25.24
CA ASP A 296 -14.85 9.25 -26.04
C ASP A 296 -14.06 8.17 -25.28
N GLN A 297 -13.79 7.04 -25.95
CA GLN A 297 -12.95 5.97 -25.42
C GLN A 297 -11.56 6.46 -24.99
N ASN A 298 -10.96 7.42 -25.71
CA ASN A 298 -9.66 7.98 -25.36
C ASN A 298 -9.73 8.78 -24.04
N GLY A 299 -10.81 9.54 -23.84
CA GLY A 299 -11.07 10.20 -22.55
C GLY A 299 -11.19 9.20 -21.40
N MET A 300 -11.93 8.11 -21.61
CA MET A 300 -12.05 7.03 -20.62
C MET A 300 -10.70 6.36 -20.32
N ASP A 301 -9.90 6.09 -21.35
CA ASP A 301 -8.56 5.52 -21.20
C ASP A 301 -7.61 6.45 -20.43
N GLN A 302 -7.71 7.76 -20.64
CA GLN A 302 -6.94 8.74 -19.87
C GLN A 302 -7.38 8.81 -18.40
N ILE A 303 -8.68 8.70 -18.08
CA ILE A 303 -9.15 8.62 -16.70
C ILE A 303 -8.61 7.35 -16.03
N LYS A 304 -8.67 6.20 -16.71
CA LYS A 304 -8.09 4.93 -16.20
C LYS A 304 -6.57 5.08 -15.97
N GLN A 305 -5.85 5.71 -16.90
CA GLN A 305 -4.42 5.94 -16.74
C GLN A 305 -4.11 6.89 -15.57
N ASN A 306 -4.89 7.97 -15.41
CA ASN A 306 -4.77 8.87 -14.26
C ASN A 306 -5.00 8.10 -12.95
N TYR A 307 -6.02 7.25 -12.89
CA TYR A 307 -6.29 6.41 -11.72
C TYR A 307 -5.06 5.54 -11.37
N ARG A 308 -4.52 4.81 -12.35
CA ARG A 308 -3.32 3.97 -12.18
C ARG A 308 -2.12 4.80 -11.70
N ASN A 309 -1.86 5.92 -12.36
CA ASN A 309 -0.75 6.81 -12.02
C ASN A 309 -0.87 7.34 -10.59
N LEU A 310 -2.06 7.70 -10.14
CA LEU A 310 -2.27 8.19 -8.76
C LEU A 310 -2.05 7.08 -7.73
N LYS A 311 -2.44 5.83 -8.03
CA LYS A 311 -2.18 4.68 -7.16
C LYS A 311 -0.68 4.37 -7.06
N LYS A 312 0.04 4.44 -8.17
CA LYS A 312 1.50 4.37 -8.20
C LYS A 312 2.12 5.51 -7.40
N ARG A 313 1.64 6.73 -7.61
CA ARG A 313 2.15 7.95 -6.96
C ARG A 313 2.03 7.91 -5.44
N TYR A 314 0.96 7.34 -4.90
CA TYR A 314 0.81 7.11 -3.46
C TYR A 314 2.00 6.34 -2.87
N VAL A 315 2.44 5.26 -3.53
CA VAL A 315 3.59 4.46 -3.08
C VAL A 315 4.89 5.24 -3.22
N GLU A 316 5.05 5.99 -4.32
CA GLU A 316 6.23 6.84 -4.52
C GLU A 316 6.36 7.92 -3.43
N ILE A 317 5.24 8.53 -3.01
CA ILE A 317 5.23 9.49 -1.90
C ILE A 317 5.61 8.81 -0.59
N LEU A 318 5.09 7.61 -0.32
CA LEU A 318 5.48 6.82 0.86
C LEU A 318 6.99 6.54 0.87
N ILE A 319 7.57 6.15 -0.27
CA ILE A 319 9.02 5.94 -0.38
C ILE A 319 9.76 7.26 -0.11
N ASP A 320 9.39 8.34 -0.81
CA ASP A 320 10.09 9.62 -0.72
C ASP A 320 10.02 10.23 0.69
N CYS A 321 8.90 10.12 1.40
CA CYS A 321 8.78 10.66 2.76
C CYS A 321 9.59 9.88 3.81
N MET A 322 9.85 8.59 3.55
CA MET A 322 10.69 7.76 4.40
C MET A 322 12.19 8.01 4.16
N VAL A 323 12.58 8.20 2.90
CA VAL A 323 13.98 8.48 2.49
C VAL A 323 14.38 9.91 2.84
N HIS A 324 13.48 10.88 2.61
CA HIS A 324 13.70 12.31 2.78
C HIS A 324 12.74 12.97 3.78
N PRO A 325 12.70 12.54 5.06
CA PRO A 325 11.78 13.05 6.07
C PRO A 325 12.00 14.54 6.41
N GLU A 326 13.11 15.13 5.97
CA GLU A 326 13.42 16.54 6.12
C GLU A 326 12.62 17.47 5.21
N LYS A 327 12.07 16.99 4.08
CA LYS A 327 11.32 17.84 3.12
C LYS A 327 10.12 18.51 3.80
N GLU A 328 9.91 19.79 3.52
CA GLU A 328 8.88 20.60 4.19
C GLU A 328 7.46 20.08 3.94
N GLN A 329 7.20 19.59 2.73
CA GLN A 329 5.92 18.97 2.37
C GLN A 329 5.61 17.70 3.18
N TYR A 330 6.59 17.11 3.86
CA TYR A 330 6.41 15.92 4.71
C TYR A 330 6.38 16.26 6.19
N LYS A 331 6.15 17.53 6.54
CA LYS A 331 5.91 17.95 7.92
C LYS A 331 4.43 17.85 8.25
N VAL A 332 4.14 17.29 9.43
CA VAL A 332 2.78 17.15 9.96
C VAL A 332 2.71 17.75 11.35
N GLU A 333 1.59 18.40 11.65
CA GLU A 333 1.30 18.93 12.97
C GLU A 333 0.49 17.92 13.77
N HIS A 334 1.00 17.50 14.92
CA HIS A 334 0.34 16.58 15.83
C HIS A 334 0.59 17.00 17.28
N GLY A 335 -0.48 17.18 18.07
CA GLY A 335 -0.38 17.59 19.47
C GLY A 335 0.36 18.93 19.68
N GLY A 336 0.24 19.86 18.74
CA GLY A 336 0.93 21.16 18.77
C GLY A 336 2.44 21.08 18.47
N LYS A 337 2.94 19.95 17.96
CA LYS A 337 4.32 19.78 17.50
C LYS A 337 4.36 19.47 16.02
N VAL A 338 5.32 20.06 15.33
CA VAL A 338 5.64 19.71 13.94
C VAL A 338 6.66 18.57 13.94
N MET A 339 6.37 17.49 13.23
CA MET A 339 7.28 16.34 13.06
C MET A 339 7.27 15.85 11.61
N SER A 340 8.21 14.98 11.25
CA SER A 340 8.17 14.36 9.91
C SER A 340 7.03 13.35 9.82
N LEU A 341 6.51 13.12 8.62
CA LEU A 341 5.50 12.10 8.35
C LEU A 341 6.02 10.70 8.71
N LYS A 342 7.31 10.44 8.54
CA LYS A 342 7.98 9.21 8.99
C LYS A 342 7.86 9.03 10.51
N ASP A 343 8.20 10.07 11.28
CA ASP A 343 8.14 9.99 12.75
C ASP A 343 6.69 9.87 13.24
N TYR A 344 5.76 10.56 12.58
CA TYR A 344 4.33 10.43 12.85
C TYR A 344 3.81 9.03 12.54
N PHE A 345 4.30 8.41 11.46
CA PHE A 345 3.97 7.02 11.14
C PHE A 345 4.44 6.06 12.23
N GLN A 346 5.67 6.23 12.72
CA GLN A 346 6.20 5.44 13.84
C GLN A 346 5.38 5.63 15.11
N LEU A 347 4.97 6.86 15.42
CA LEU A 347 4.08 7.17 16.54
C LEU A 347 2.75 6.42 16.40
N LYS A 348 2.11 6.47 15.23
CA LYS A 348 0.82 5.80 14.99
C LYS A 348 0.91 4.28 15.12
N ILE A 349 2.01 3.66 14.68
CA ILE A 349 2.24 2.22 14.88
C ILE A 349 2.32 1.90 16.38
N GLN A 350 3.01 2.73 17.18
CA GLN A 350 3.12 2.52 18.61
C GLN A 350 1.77 2.68 19.32
N GLU A 351 1.01 3.72 18.99
CA GLU A 351 -0.34 3.94 19.53
C GLU A 351 -1.26 2.74 19.25
N GLU A 352 -1.24 2.19 18.04
CA GLU A 352 -2.07 1.02 17.70
C GLU A 352 -1.66 -0.24 18.49
N ILE A 353 -0.34 -0.47 18.65
CA ILE A 353 0.19 -1.58 19.44
C ILE A 353 -0.20 -1.42 20.93
N GLU A 354 -0.21 -0.20 21.45
CA GLU A 354 -0.63 0.08 22.83
C GLU A 354 -2.12 -0.14 23.03
N ASN A 355 -2.95 0.33 22.09
CA ASN A 355 -4.41 0.14 22.11
C ASN A 355 -4.83 -1.34 22.07
N CYS A 356 -4.01 -2.22 21.49
CA CYS A 356 -4.29 -3.66 21.46
C CYS A 356 -4.00 -4.37 22.81
N LYS A 357 -3.29 -3.72 23.74
CA LYS A 357 -2.93 -4.31 25.05
C LYS A 357 -3.97 -4.04 26.14
N GLU A 358 -4.83 -3.05 25.94
CA GLU A 358 -5.97 -2.71 26.81
C GLU A 358 -7.18 -3.62 26.50
#